data_AF-A0A7X5D8D8-F1
#
_entry.id   AF-A0A7X5D8D8-F1
#
_cell.length_a   1.000
_cell.length_b   1.000
_cell.length_c   1.000
_cell.angle_alpha   90.00
_cell.angle_beta   90.00
_cell.angle_gamma   90.00
#
_symmetry.space_group_name_H-M   'P 1'
#
loop_
_entity.id
_entity.type
_entity.pdbx_description
1 polymer ?
#
loop_
_entity_poly.entity_id
_entity_poly.type
_entity_poly.pdbx_seq_one_letter_code
_entity_poly.pdbx_strand_id
1 'polypeptide(L)'
;MTYSYCAENITQNGMDKMRFELGDTMTEGGADTCILCDEEYIAILAQHKTWQKAKIECLKAIVMKLCYEVDYKVNDMSLSLSDRYKHFKNMLEELEKKQQSSAFISKTAETKQTKPYFYLGMQENKKAW
;
A
#
# COMPACT_ATOMS: atom_id res chain seq x y z
N MET A 1 -3.76 19.20 -16.43
CA MET A 1 -3.53 18.47 -15.18
C MET A 1 -3.93 19.40 -14.07
N THR A 2 -4.87 18.98 -13.23
CA THR A 2 -5.29 19.77 -12.08
C THR A 2 -4.52 19.26 -10.87
N TYR A 3 -4.05 20.19 -10.05
CA TYR A 3 -3.45 19.89 -8.75
C TYR A 3 -4.12 20.75 -7.69
N SER A 4 -4.97 20.13 -6.89
CA SER A 4 -5.67 20.78 -5.77
C SER A 4 -5.50 19.99 -4.49
N TYR A 5 -5.22 20.70 -3.38
CA TYR A 5 -5.17 20.10 -2.06
C TYR A 5 -5.97 20.93 -1.06
N CYS A 6 -6.94 20.29 -0.40
CA CYS A 6 -7.76 20.91 0.64
C CYS A 6 -7.64 20.15 1.96
N ALA A 7 -7.05 20.78 2.98
CA ALA A 7 -6.83 20.15 4.28
C ALA A 7 -8.12 19.79 5.04
N GLU A 8 -9.23 20.49 4.78
CA GLU A 8 -10.53 20.22 5.42
C GLU A 8 -11.11 18.84 5.00
N ASN A 9 -10.76 18.38 3.80
CA ASN A 9 -11.25 17.13 3.22
C ASN A 9 -10.49 15.90 3.70
N ILE A 10 -9.45 16.04 4.53
CA ILE A 10 -8.66 14.90 5.05
C ILE A 10 -9.53 13.95 5.88
N THR A 11 -10.62 14.46 6.46
CA THR A 11 -11.59 13.65 7.21
C THR A 11 -12.29 12.61 6.34
N GLN A 12 -12.37 12.85 5.02
CA GLN A 12 -12.99 11.95 4.06
C GLN A 12 -11.95 11.00 3.45
N ASN A 13 -12.34 9.77 3.13
CA ASN A 13 -11.48 8.82 2.41
C ASN A 13 -11.41 9.18 0.92
N GLY A 14 -10.83 10.34 0.60
CA GLY A 14 -10.67 10.87 -0.74
C GLY A 14 -9.22 11.17 -1.11
N MET A 15 -9.03 11.87 -2.23
CA MET A 15 -7.70 12.24 -2.74
C MET A 15 -6.89 13.05 -1.72
N ASP A 16 -7.49 14.04 -1.07
CA ASP A 16 -6.80 14.93 -0.13
C ASP A 16 -6.16 14.16 1.03
N LYS A 17 -6.86 13.13 1.52
CA LYS A 17 -6.34 12.22 2.55
C LYS A 17 -5.20 11.35 2.02
N MET A 18 -5.32 10.82 0.79
CA MET A 18 -4.23 10.05 0.16
C MET A 18 -2.97 10.89 0.02
N ARG A 19 -3.11 12.13 -0.46
CA ARG A 19 -2.01 13.09 -0.59
C ARG A 19 -1.35 13.40 0.74
N PHE A 20 -2.15 13.69 1.75
CA PHE A 20 -1.66 13.91 3.11
C PHE A 20 -0.88 12.70 3.64
N GLU A 21 -1.42 11.49 3.48
CA GLU A 21 -0.78 10.26 3.95
C GLU A 21 0.51 9.89 3.21
N LEU A 22 0.67 10.34 1.96
CA LEU A 22 1.86 10.12 1.13
C LEU A 22 2.86 11.27 1.23
N GLY A 23 2.48 12.40 1.84
CA GLY A 23 3.32 13.60 1.93
C GLY A 23 3.33 14.46 0.65
N ASP A 24 2.39 14.26 -0.26
CA ASP A 24 2.23 15.02 -1.51
C ASP A 24 1.30 16.23 -1.30
N THR A 25 1.72 17.19 -0.48
CA THR A 25 0.90 18.37 -0.10
C THR A 25 1.47 19.70 -0.59
N MET A 26 2.54 19.68 -1.38
CA MET A 26 3.25 20.90 -1.79
C MET A 26 2.54 21.56 -3.00
N THR A 27 1.76 22.60 -2.72
CA THR A 27 0.92 23.32 -3.69
C THR A 27 1.58 24.51 -4.36
N GLU A 28 2.70 25.01 -3.83
CA GLU A 28 3.34 26.24 -4.35
C GLU A 28 3.85 26.11 -5.79
N GLY A 29 4.21 24.91 -6.25
CA GLY A 29 4.65 24.66 -7.62
C GLY A 29 3.57 24.13 -8.55
N GLY A 30 2.32 24.07 -8.10
CA GLY A 30 1.18 23.64 -8.91
C GLY A 30 1.38 22.28 -9.57
N ALA A 31 1.24 22.23 -10.90
CA ALA A 31 1.38 21.01 -11.68
C ALA A 31 2.83 20.51 -11.82
N ASP A 32 3.82 21.38 -11.66
CA ASP A 32 5.23 21.01 -11.86
C ASP A 32 5.80 20.27 -10.64
N THR A 33 5.27 20.56 -9.44
CA THR A 33 5.66 19.87 -8.20
C THR A 33 4.77 18.66 -7.89
N CYS A 34 3.65 18.49 -8.59
CA CYS A 34 2.75 17.37 -8.34
C CYS A 34 3.38 16.03 -8.71
N ILE A 35 3.37 15.09 -7.77
CA ILE A 35 3.85 13.75 -8.05
C ILE A 35 2.81 13.00 -8.86
N LEU A 36 1.53 13.09 -8.50
CA LEU A 36 0.41 12.58 -9.30
C LEU A 36 -0.69 13.63 -9.41
N CYS A 37 -1.36 13.64 -10.56
CA CYS A 37 -2.47 14.53 -10.86
C CYS A 37 -3.72 14.13 -10.08
N ASP A 38 -4.66 15.07 -9.96
CA ASP A 38 -5.96 14.83 -9.32
C ASP A 38 -6.68 13.63 -9.96
N GLU A 39 -6.66 13.55 -11.28
CA GLU A 39 -7.33 12.51 -12.05
C GLU A 39 -6.71 11.11 -11.80
N GLU A 40 -5.39 11.05 -11.60
CA GLU A 40 -4.67 9.79 -11.34
C GLU A 40 -5.02 9.23 -9.95
N TYR A 41 -5.07 10.08 -8.91
CA TYR A 41 -5.49 9.66 -7.58
C TYR A 41 -6.95 9.16 -7.56
N ILE A 42 -7.86 9.87 -8.23
CA ILE A 42 -9.28 9.46 -8.31
C ILE A 42 -9.40 8.12 -9.03
N ALA A 43 -8.68 7.92 -10.13
CA ALA A 43 -8.71 6.66 -10.89
C ALA A 43 -8.24 5.47 -10.04
N ILE A 44 -7.12 5.61 -9.32
CA ILE A 44 -6.60 4.55 -8.45
C ILE A 44 -7.56 4.26 -7.28
N LEU A 45 -8.11 5.30 -6.65
CA LEU A 45 -9.09 5.15 -5.57
C LEU A 45 -10.37 4.46 -6.05
N ALA A 46 -10.83 4.74 -7.27
CA ALA A 46 -12.00 4.09 -7.86
C ALA A 46 -11.74 2.62 -8.21
N GLN A 47 -10.52 2.27 -8.63
CA GLN A 47 -10.16 0.91 -9.03
C GLN A 47 -10.04 -0.06 -7.85
N HIS A 48 -9.66 0.43 -6.66
CA HIS A 48 -9.34 -0.41 -5.51
C HIS A 48 -10.32 -0.23 -4.35
N LYS A 49 -11.02 -1.31 -3.97
CA LYS A 49 -12.01 -1.32 -2.87
C LYS A 49 -11.43 -1.03 -1.48
N THR A 50 -10.15 -1.36 -1.25
CA THR A 50 -9.51 -1.23 0.06
C THR A 50 -8.49 -0.10 0.03
N TRP A 51 -8.55 0.80 1.01
CA TRP A 51 -7.63 1.93 1.16
C TRP A 51 -6.16 1.52 1.10
N GLN A 52 -5.79 0.44 1.80
CA GLN A 52 -4.41 -0.06 1.83
C GLN A 52 -3.90 -0.47 0.43
N LYS A 53 -4.73 -1.14 -0.38
CA LYS A 53 -4.35 -1.49 -1.76
C LYS A 53 -4.27 -0.27 -2.66
N ALA A 54 -5.20 0.67 -2.54
CA ALA A 54 -5.14 1.93 -3.26
C ALA A 54 -3.85 2.69 -2.93
N LYS A 55 -3.46 2.70 -1.65
CA LYS A 55 -2.20 3.30 -1.18
C LYS A 55 -0.96 2.65 -1.76
N ILE A 56 -0.92 1.33 -1.81
CA ILE A 56 0.18 0.59 -2.44
C ILE A 56 0.27 0.91 -3.94
N GLU A 57 -0.86 0.98 -4.66
CA GLU A 57 -0.82 1.30 -6.08
C GLU A 57 -0.48 2.76 -6.39
N CYS A 58 -0.95 3.71 -5.57
CA CYS A 58 -0.45 5.08 -5.62
C CYS A 58 1.07 5.14 -5.47
N LEU A 59 1.62 4.44 -4.46
CA LEU A 59 3.07 4.40 -4.26
C LEU A 59 3.82 3.76 -5.42
N LYS A 60 3.30 2.68 -6.02
CA LYS A 60 3.90 2.08 -7.21
C LYS A 60 3.94 3.05 -8.39
N ALA A 61 2.84 3.76 -8.65
CA ALA A 61 2.79 4.77 -9.69
C ALA A 61 3.80 5.91 -9.44
N ILE A 62 3.91 6.39 -8.19
CA ILE A 62 4.89 7.39 -7.78
C ILE A 62 6.33 6.89 -8.01
N VAL A 63 6.65 5.69 -7.56
CA VAL A 63 8.00 5.11 -7.69
C VAL A 63 8.37 4.93 -9.17
N MET A 64 7.43 4.51 -10.02
CA MET A 64 7.66 4.43 -11.47
C MET A 64 7.90 5.81 -12.08
N LYS A 65 7.14 6.83 -11.66
CA LYS A 65 7.33 8.20 -12.15
C LYS A 65 8.67 8.79 -11.69
N LEU A 66 9.15 8.48 -10.49
CA LEU A 66 10.42 9.01 -9.98
C LEU A 66 11.65 8.18 -10.39
N CYS A 67 11.49 7.06 -11.10
CA CYS A 67 12.60 6.13 -11.34
C CYS A 67 13.70 6.69 -12.25
N TYR A 68 13.38 7.69 -13.08
CA TYR A 68 14.34 8.32 -14.00
C TYR A 68 15.13 9.46 -13.34
N GLU A 69 14.83 9.80 -12.09
CA GLU A 69 15.46 10.93 -11.42
C GLU A 69 16.83 10.55 -10.86
N VAL A 70 17.84 11.31 -11.28
CA VAL A 70 19.23 11.08 -10.90
C VAL A 70 19.77 12.32 -10.20
N ASP A 71 20.70 12.11 -9.28
CA ASP A 71 21.38 13.20 -8.61
C ASP A 71 22.14 14.08 -9.62
N TYR A 72 22.02 15.39 -9.44
CA TYR A 72 22.63 16.38 -10.32
C TYR A 72 23.67 17.17 -9.54
N LYS A 73 24.89 17.27 -10.06
CA LYS A 73 25.96 18.03 -9.44
C LYS A 73 26.64 18.92 -10.47
N VAL A 74 26.64 20.23 -10.22
CA VAL A 74 27.36 21.23 -11.02
C VAL A 74 28.06 22.21 -10.10
N ASN A 75 29.39 22.26 -10.21
CA ASN A 75 30.27 23.12 -9.44
C ASN A 75 30.02 22.95 -7.92
N ASP A 76 29.52 24.00 -7.27
CA ASP A 76 29.21 24.04 -5.82
C ASP A 76 27.75 23.68 -5.51
N MET A 77 26.93 23.46 -6.55
CA MET A 77 25.52 23.07 -6.39
C MET A 77 25.36 21.56 -6.58
N SER A 78 24.73 20.91 -5.61
CA SER A 78 24.33 19.50 -5.68
C SER A 78 22.86 19.34 -5.33
N LEU A 79 22.13 18.61 -6.16
CA LEU A 79 20.72 18.26 -5.97
C LEU A 79 20.58 16.73 -5.89
N SER A 80 20.13 16.24 -4.74
CA SER A 80 19.93 14.80 -4.51
C SER A 80 18.52 14.36 -4.91
N LEU A 81 18.21 14.40 -6.21
CA LEU A 81 16.87 14.08 -6.71
C LEU A 81 16.51 12.60 -6.51
N SER A 82 17.52 11.71 -6.50
CA SER A 82 17.30 10.27 -6.29
C SER A 82 16.76 9.93 -4.89
N ASP A 83 16.90 10.84 -3.92
CA ASP A 83 16.43 10.62 -2.56
C ASP A 83 14.90 10.54 -2.47
N ARG A 84 14.19 11.22 -3.38
CA ARG A 84 12.72 11.12 -3.48
C ARG A 84 12.30 9.70 -3.82
N TYR A 85 12.92 9.11 -4.84
CA TYR A 85 12.68 7.72 -5.22
C TYR A 85 12.94 6.77 -4.04
N LYS A 86 14.06 6.93 -3.32
CA LYS A 86 14.40 6.10 -2.15
C LYS A 86 13.34 6.21 -1.05
N HIS A 87 12.87 7.43 -0.76
CA HIS A 87 11.84 7.67 0.24
C HIS A 87 10.54 6.91 -0.06
N PHE A 88 9.99 7.09 -1.27
CA PHE A 88 8.74 6.42 -1.65
C PHE A 88 8.89 4.91 -1.81
N LYS A 89 10.05 4.44 -2.27
CA LYS A 89 10.35 3.00 -2.34
C LYS A 89 10.37 2.35 -0.96
N ASN A 90 11.02 2.98 0.02
CA ASN A 90 11.02 2.46 1.39
C ASN A 90 9.60 2.39 1.97
N MET A 91 8.78 3.42 1.74
CA MET A 91 7.38 3.44 2.17
C MET A 91 6.56 2.31 1.53
N LEU A 92 6.78 2.05 0.24
CA LEU A 92 6.16 0.94 -0.49
C LEU A 92 6.55 -0.41 0.12
N GLU A 93 7.85 -0.67 0.30
CA GLU A 93 8.36 -1.93 0.85
C GLU A 93 7.82 -2.19 2.27
N GLU A 94 7.75 -1.16 3.11
CA GLU A 94 7.16 -1.26 4.44
C GLU A 94 5.67 -1.64 4.41
N LEU A 95 4.90 -1.02 3.51
CA LEU A 95 3.46 -1.30 3.39
C LEU A 95 3.19 -2.68 2.78
N GLU A 96 3.97 -3.10 1.79
CA GLU A 96 3.86 -4.45 1.24
C GLU A 96 4.22 -5.52 2.28
N LYS A 97 5.27 -5.28 3.09
CA LYS A 97 5.64 -6.17 4.20
C LYS A 97 4.53 -6.25 5.25
N LYS A 98 3.92 -5.11 5.62
CA LYS A 98 2.76 -5.06 6.53
C LYS A 98 1.57 -5.82 5.95
N GLN A 99 1.28 -5.64 4.67
CA GLN A 99 0.19 -6.34 3.96
C GLN A 99 0.41 -7.86 3.94
N GLN A 100 1.64 -8.31 3.68
CA GLN A 100 2.01 -9.73 3.70
C GLN A 100 1.87 -10.31 5.12
N SER A 101 2.38 -9.62 6.13
CA SER A 101 2.29 -10.08 7.53
C SER A 101 0.83 -10.24 8.01
N SER A 102 -0.07 -9.38 7.54
CA SER A 102 -1.51 -9.47 7.84
C SER A 102 -2.19 -10.67 7.18
N ALA A 103 -1.69 -11.17 6.04
CA ALA A 103 -2.30 -12.30 5.33
C ALA A 103 -2.02 -13.65 6.00
N PHE A 104 -0.91 -13.76 6.74
CA PHE A 104 -0.52 -14.96 7.48
C PHE A 104 -1.35 -15.21 8.74
N ILE A 105 -2.13 -14.24 9.21
CA ILE A 105 -3.14 -14.44 10.25
C ILE A 105 -4.39 -15.07 9.61
N SER A 106 -4.22 -16.24 8.99
CA SER A 106 -5.32 -17.01 8.43
C SER A 106 -5.91 -17.91 9.51
N LYS A 107 -7.02 -17.43 10.07
CA LYS A 107 -8.16 -18.16 10.61
C LYS A 107 -7.81 -19.49 11.28
N THR A 108 -7.85 -19.50 12.61
CA THR A 108 -8.48 -20.62 13.33
C THR A 108 -9.92 -20.66 12.84
N ALA A 109 -10.14 -21.30 11.69
CA ALA A 109 -11.48 -21.64 11.27
C ALA A 109 -12.04 -22.44 12.43
N GLU A 110 -13.20 -22.04 12.95
CA GLU A 110 -14.08 -22.96 13.65
C GLU A 110 -14.50 -24.00 12.61
N THR A 111 -13.58 -24.91 12.29
CA THR A 111 -13.91 -26.17 11.66
C THR A 111 -14.92 -26.77 12.61
N LYS A 112 -16.18 -26.84 12.18
CA LYS A 112 -17.13 -27.81 12.74
C LYS A 112 -16.33 -29.10 12.82
N GLN A 113 -15.94 -29.51 14.02
CA GLN A 113 -15.07 -30.66 14.23
C GLN A 113 -15.88 -31.87 13.75
N THR A 114 -15.79 -32.17 12.47
CA THR A 114 -16.24 -33.44 11.93
C THR A 114 -15.42 -34.49 12.65
N LYS A 115 -16.10 -35.39 13.35
CA LYS A 115 -15.44 -36.45 14.10
C LYS A 115 -14.43 -37.14 13.16
N PRO A 116 -13.18 -37.36 13.60
CA PRO A 116 -12.17 -37.97 12.75
C PRO A 116 -12.66 -39.36 12.31
N TYR A 117 -12.43 -39.69 11.04
CA TYR A 117 -12.85 -40.97 10.44
C TYR A 117 -12.30 -42.18 11.23
N PHE A 118 -11.09 -42.02 11.78
CA PHE A 118 -10.50 -42.95 12.73
C PHE A 118 -10.69 -42.43 14.15
N TYR A 119 -11.18 -43.28 15.04
CA TYR A 119 -11.31 -42.99 16.46
C TYR A 119 -10.72 -44.13 17.29
N LEU A 120 -10.30 -43.79 18.52
CA LEU A 120 -9.71 -44.75 19.45
C LEU A 120 -10.72 -45.89 19.72
N GLY A 121 -10.28 -47.15 19.56
CA GLY A 121 -11.13 -48.33 19.72
C GLY A 121 -11.72 -48.89 18.42
N MET A 122 -11.50 -48.27 17.26
CA MET A 122 -11.96 -48.80 15.96
C MET A 122 -11.35 -50.17 15.60
N GLN A 123 -10.20 -50.52 16.19
CA GLN A 123 -9.52 -51.82 16.00
C GLN A 123 -9.80 -52.83 17.11
N GLU A 124 -10.63 -52.48 18.11
CA GLU A 124 -10.93 -53.39 19.22
C GLU A 124 -11.85 -54.52 18.75
N ASN A 125 -11.33 -55.74 18.79
CA ASN A 125 -12.10 -56.94 18.48
C ASN A 125 -12.90 -57.38 19.72
N LYS A 126 -14.21 -57.11 19.73
CA LYS A 126 -15.13 -57.49 20.83
C LYS A 126 -15.23 -59.01 21.09
N LYS A 127 -14.68 -59.84 20.19
CA LYS A 127 -14.63 -61.31 20.30
C LYS A 127 -13.24 -61.85 20.69
N ALA A 128 -12.30 -60.98 21.04
CA ALA A 128 -11.04 -61.40 21.64
C ALA A 128 -11.24 -61.65 23.14
N TRP A 129 -11.93 -62.74 23.48
CA TRP A 129 -11.95 -63.40 24.78
C TRP A 129 -12.30 -64.87 24.56
#